data_AF-A0A6V7XLQ2-F1
#
_entry.id   AF-A0A6V7XLQ2-F1
#
_cell.length_a   1.000
_cell.length_b   1.000
_cell.length_c   1.000
_cell.angle_alpha   90.00
_cell.angle_beta   90.00
_cell.angle_gamma   90.00
#
_symmetry.space_group_name_H-M   'P 1'
#
loop_
_entity.id
_entity.type
_entity.pdbx_description
1 polymer ?
#
loop_
_entity_poly.entity_id
_entity_poly.type
_entity_poly.pdbx_seq_one_letter_code
_entity_poly.pdbx_strand_id
1 'polypeptide(L)'
;MKNIFRSYLPKKSHHQNFAIVFVTQNLFEKKIKVARQNAQYIVLMRSPNSALSVRNIGVQLFPRQLDYFLDAYKQATNEPYGYLLIDLHASSDPSLRLRTNIFKDDEDKIIFISKNV
;
A
#
# COMPACT_ATOMS: atom_id res chain seq x y z
N MET A 1 -21.22 -1.99 13.69
CA MET A 1 -20.09 -1.67 12.80
C MET A 1 -19.19 -0.49 13.23
N LYS A 2 -19.69 0.57 13.89
CA LYS A 2 -18.85 1.73 14.32
C LYS A 2 -17.77 1.41 15.39
N ASN A 3 -17.92 0.33 16.16
CA ASN A 3 -17.06 0.04 17.33
C ASN A 3 -15.95 -0.99 17.10
N ILE A 4 -15.95 -1.70 15.96
CA ILE A 4 -14.94 -2.75 15.69
C ILE A 4 -13.64 -2.10 15.19
N PHE A 5 -13.71 -1.15 14.25
CA PHE A 5 -12.49 -0.56 13.68
C PHE A 5 -11.67 0.28 14.67
N ARG A 6 -12.33 1.00 15.59
CA ARG A 6 -11.63 1.93 16.50
C ARG A 6 -10.90 1.22 17.66
N SER A 7 -11.33 0.02 18.05
CA SER A 7 -10.76 -0.72 19.18
C SER A 7 -9.68 -1.73 18.78
N TYR A 8 -9.76 -2.31 17.57
CA TYR A 8 -8.86 -3.39 17.16
C TYR A 8 -7.58 -2.92 16.46
N LEU A 9 -7.59 -1.77 15.78
CA LEU A 9 -6.47 -1.35 14.91
C LEU A 9 -5.16 -1.02 15.65
N PRO A 10 -5.14 -0.27 16.78
CA PRO A 10 -3.89 -0.01 17.51
C PRO A 10 -3.75 -0.78 18.82
N LYS A 11 -4.87 -1.17 19.47
CA LYS A 11 -4.84 -1.68 20.87
C LYS A 11 -4.95 -3.20 21.03
N LYS A 12 -5.41 -3.96 20.02
CA LYS A 12 -5.54 -5.43 20.14
C LYS A 12 -4.73 -6.23 19.12
N SER A 13 -4.51 -5.75 17.89
CA SER A 13 -3.74 -6.51 16.87
C SER A 13 -2.30 -6.80 17.31
N HIS A 14 -1.59 -5.78 17.81
CA HIS A 14 -0.22 -5.93 18.30
C HIS A 14 -0.10 -6.76 19.58
N HIS A 15 -1.18 -6.92 20.35
CA HIS A 15 -1.20 -7.67 21.62
C HIS A 15 -1.82 -9.07 21.52
N GLN A 16 -2.49 -9.43 20.41
CA GLN A 16 -3.20 -10.72 20.26
C GLN A 16 -2.82 -11.51 18.99
N ASN A 17 -1.69 -11.20 18.36
CA ASN A 17 -1.11 -11.96 17.23
C ASN A 17 -2.11 -12.24 16.08
N PHE A 18 -2.90 -11.23 15.68
CA PHE A 18 -3.80 -11.34 14.52
C PHE A 18 -3.54 -10.23 13.50
N ALA A 19 -3.64 -10.58 12.23
CA ALA A 19 -3.58 -9.64 11.11
C ALA A 19 -4.99 -9.19 10.70
N ILE A 20 -5.13 -7.93 10.28
CA ILE A 20 -6.37 -7.43 9.67
C ILE A 20 -6.09 -7.16 8.19
N VAL A 21 -6.85 -7.79 7.30
CA VAL A 21 -6.89 -7.46 5.89
C VAL A 21 -8.12 -6.63 5.60
N PHE A 22 -7.94 -5.45 5.00
CA PHE A 22 -9.02 -4.54 4.64
C PHE A 22 -9.04 -4.30 3.13
N VAL A 23 -10.15 -4.65 2.47
CA VAL A 23 -10.33 -4.51 1.02
C VAL A 23 -11.36 -3.42 0.74
N THR A 24 -11.02 -2.49 -0.16
CA THR A 24 -11.90 -1.36 -0.52
C THR A 24 -11.68 -0.93 -1.97
N GLN A 25 -12.73 -0.42 -2.60
CA GLN A 25 -12.66 0.24 -3.90
C GLN A 25 -12.33 1.74 -3.77
N ASN A 26 -12.50 2.33 -2.58
CA ASN A 26 -12.22 3.73 -2.32
C ASN A 26 -11.22 3.87 -1.16
N LEU A 27 -9.98 4.19 -1.51
CA LEU A 27 -8.89 4.39 -0.54
C LEU A 27 -9.12 5.60 0.37
N PHE A 28 -9.90 6.60 -0.05
CA PHE A 28 -10.13 7.84 0.69
C PHE A 28 -11.50 7.95 1.36
N GLU A 29 -12.22 6.83 1.46
CA GLU A 29 -13.45 6.77 2.24
C GLU A 29 -13.20 7.23 3.69
N LYS A 30 -14.07 8.09 4.22
CA LYS A 30 -13.90 8.72 5.54
C LYS A 30 -13.85 7.67 6.65
N LYS A 31 -14.66 6.61 6.52
CA LYS A 31 -14.77 5.54 7.53
C LYS A 31 -13.48 4.73 7.71
N ILE A 32 -12.60 4.73 6.71
CA ILE A 32 -11.39 3.88 6.68
C ILE A 32 -10.10 4.66 6.96
N LYS A 33 -10.20 5.97 7.23
CA LYS A 33 -9.05 6.85 7.45
C LYS A 33 -8.09 6.30 8.51
N VAL A 34 -8.61 5.81 9.63
CA VAL A 34 -7.79 5.24 10.73
C VAL A 34 -7.08 3.98 10.27
N ALA A 35 -7.75 3.08 9.54
CA ALA A 35 -7.14 1.88 9.00
C ALA A 35 -6.01 2.23 8.03
N ARG A 36 -6.25 3.17 7.11
CA ARG A 36 -5.24 3.64 6.15
C ARG A 36 -4.01 4.24 6.84
N GLN A 37 -4.20 5.04 7.89
CA GLN A 37 -3.09 5.68 8.61
C GLN A 37 -2.26 4.73 9.47
N ASN A 38 -2.83 3.60 9.90
CA ASN A 38 -2.13 2.59 10.71
C ASN A 38 -1.75 1.34 9.90
N ALA A 39 -1.97 1.36 8.59
CA ALA A 39 -1.66 0.22 7.73
C ALA A 39 -0.15 0.01 7.68
N GLN A 40 0.30 -1.20 8.02
CA GLN A 40 1.69 -1.61 7.83
C GLN A 40 2.01 -1.92 6.37
N TYR A 41 0.98 -2.31 5.60
CA TYR A 41 1.08 -2.59 4.18
C TYR A 41 -0.13 -2.02 3.45
N ILE A 42 0.09 -1.47 2.27
CA ILE A 42 -0.97 -1.07 1.34
C ILE A 42 -0.73 -1.78 0.02
N VAL A 43 -1.75 -2.42 -0.53
CA VAL A 43 -1.71 -3.02 -1.87
C VAL A 43 -2.61 -2.20 -2.79
N LEU A 44 -2.04 -1.66 -3.87
CA LEU A 44 -2.77 -0.91 -4.89
C LEU A 44 -2.87 -1.75 -6.16
N MET A 45 -4.09 -2.03 -6.58
CA MET A 45 -4.36 -2.70 -7.86
C MET A 45 -4.74 -1.68 -8.94
N ARG A 46 -4.72 -2.10 -10.20
CA ARG A 46 -5.14 -1.27 -11.33
C ARG A 46 -6.57 -0.76 -11.15
N SER A 47 -6.73 0.56 -11.08
CA SER A 47 -8.04 1.20 -10.95
C SER A 47 -8.09 2.52 -11.75
N PRO A 48 -8.53 2.50 -13.03
CA PRO A 48 -8.51 3.67 -13.90
C PRO A 48 -9.34 4.85 -13.38
N ASN A 49 -10.46 4.57 -12.70
CA ASN A 49 -11.32 5.59 -12.10
C ASN A 49 -10.76 6.21 -10.81
N SER A 50 -9.65 5.68 -10.28
CA SER A 50 -9.06 6.05 -8.99
C SER A 50 -7.67 6.68 -9.12
N ALA A 51 -7.31 7.19 -10.31
CA ALA A 51 -6.00 7.80 -10.56
C ALA A 51 -5.66 8.93 -9.58
N LEU A 52 -6.64 9.78 -9.22
CA LEU A 52 -6.47 10.82 -8.22
C LEU A 52 -6.19 10.25 -6.82
N SER A 53 -6.85 9.15 -6.45
CA SER A 53 -6.58 8.46 -5.19
C SER A 53 -5.14 7.94 -5.15
N VAL A 54 -4.68 7.29 -6.22
CA VAL A 54 -3.29 6.81 -6.32
C VAL A 54 -2.30 7.96 -6.21
N ARG A 55 -2.53 9.08 -6.93
CA ARG A 55 -1.70 10.28 -6.82
C ARG A 55 -1.67 10.84 -5.40
N ASN A 56 -2.83 10.95 -4.76
CA ASN A 56 -2.94 11.54 -3.42
C ASN A 56 -2.22 10.70 -2.35
N ILE A 57 -2.29 9.37 -2.42
CA ILE A 57 -1.53 8.53 -1.49
C ILE A 57 -0.03 8.61 -1.79
N GLY A 58 0.35 8.70 -3.07
CA GLY A 58 1.73 8.96 -3.49
C GLY A 58 2.28 10.25 -2.91
N VAL A 59 1.54 11.36 -2.96
CA VAL A 59 1.94 12.64 -2.36
C VAL A 59 2.14 12.51 -0.84
N GLN A 60 1.28 11.75 -0.16
CA GLN A 60 1.38 11.55 1.29
C GLN A 60 2.60 10.71 1.70
N LEU A 61 2.94 9.68 0.91
CA LEU A 61 4.01 8.73 1.25
C LEU A 61 5.37 9.11 0.64
N PHE A 62 5.37 9.78 -0.52
CA PHE A 62 6.55 10.13 -1.31
C PHE A 62 6.52 11.60 -1.76
N PRO A 63 6.44 12.57 -0.82
CA PRO A 63 6.22 13.98 -1.16
C PRO A 63 7.31 14.60 -2.06
N ARG A 64 8.53 14.05 -2.02
CA ARG A 64 9.67 14.47 -2.86
C ARG A 64 9.99 13.52 -4.01
N GLN A 65 9.23 12.43 -4.14
CA GLN A 65 9.51 11.33 -5.07
C GLN A 65 8.22 10.81 -5.71
N LEU A 66 7.26 11.71 -5.98
CA LEU A 66 5.95 11.34 -6.53
C LEU A 66 6.08 10.66 -7.89
N ASP A 67 6.95 11.16 -8.77
CA ASP A 67 7.12 10.60 -10.11
C ASP A 67 7.66 9.17 -10.05
N TYR A 68 8.62 8.90 -9.15
CA TYR A 68 9.12 7.55 -8.86
C TYR A 68 7.98 6.63 -8.41
N PHE A 69 7.13 7.09 -7.48
CA PHE A 69 5.99 6.31 -7.02
C PHE A 69 4.97 6.00 -8.14
N LEU A 70 4.64 7.01 -8.95
CA LEU A 70 3.68 6.85 -10.05
C LEU A 70 4.22 5.93 -11.16
N ASP A 71 5.51 6.00 -11.45
CA ASP A 71 6.18 5.11 -12.39
C ASP A 71 6.19 3.66 -11.89
N ALA A 72 6.52 3.44 -10.62
CA ALA A 72 6.44 2.12 -9.98
C ALA A 72 5.02 1.54 -10.03
N TYR A 73 3.99 2.35 -9.70
CA TYR A 73 2.60 1.93 -9.81
C TYR A 73 2.21 1.56 -11.24
N LYS A 74 2.62 2.38 -12.23
CA LYS A 74 2.32 2.12 -13.64
C LYS A 74 2.94 0.81 -14.10
N GLN A 75 4.20 0.55 -13.76
CA GLN A 75 4.90 -0.68 -14.12
C GLN A 75 4.28 -1.89 -13.42
N ALA A 76 4.02 -1.80 -12.10
CA ALA A 76 3.43 -2.89 -11.32
C ALA A 76 2.00 -3.26 -11.74
N THR A 77 1.27 -2.34 -12.36
CA THR A 77 -0.14 -2.53 -12.78
C THR A 77 -0.32 -2.57 -14.29
N ASN A 78 0.78 -2.75 -15.05
CA ASN A 78 0.74 -2.80 -16.51
C ASN A 78 -0.06 -4.02 -16.99
N GLU A 79 0.20 -5.17 -16.38
CA GLU A 79 -0.46 -6.43 -16.68
C GLU A 79 -1.80 -6.59 -15.92
N PRO A 80 -2.75 -7.39 -16.45
CA PRO A 80 -3.94 -7.78 -15.73
C PRO A 80 -3.60 -8.36 -14.35
N TYR A 81 -4.38 -7.98 -13.33
CA TYR A 81 -4.19 -8.40 -11.93
C TYR A 81 -2.89 -7.94 -11.27
N GLY A 82 -2.08 -7.11 -11.94
CA GLY A 82 -0.90 -6.49 -11.36
C GLY A 82 -1.23 -5.60 -10.15
N TYR A 83 -0.29 -5.51 -9.21
CA TYR A 83 -0.46 -4.78 -7.97
C TYR A 83 0.86 -4.17 -7.47
N LEU A 84 0.79 -3.00 -6.85
CA LEU A 84 1.90 -2.41 -6.11
C LEU A 84 1.72 -2.66 -4.62
N LEU A 85 2.64 -3.41 -4.01
CA LEU A 85 2.81 -3.49 -2.57
C LEU A 85 3.63 -2.29 -2.08
N ILE A 86 3.09 -1.60 -1.08
CA ILE A 86 3.74 -0.52 -0.36
C ILE A 86 3.98 -0.99 1.08
N ASP A 87 5.25 -1.13 1.46
CA ASP A 87 5.67 -1.50 2.81
C ASP A 87 5.91 -0.26 3.67
N LEU A 88 5.07 -0.12 4.70
CA LEU A 88 5.08 0.98 5.66
C LEU A 88 5.52 0.52 7.06
N HIS A 89 5.97 -0.73 7.20
CA HIS A 89 6.39 -1.26 8.49
C HIS A 89 7.67 -0.58 8.97
N ALA A 90 7.71 -0.15 10.23
CA ALA A 90 8.80 0.68 10.76
C ALA A 90 10.17 -0.03 10.80
N SER A 91 10.18 -1.36 10.87
CA SER A 91 11.40 -2.17 10.87
C SER A 91 11.79 -2.70 9.48
N SER A 92 11.05 -2.36 8.43
CA SER A 92 11.36 -2.81 7.07
C SER A 92 12.49 -1.98 6.46
N ASP A 93 13.31 -2.64 5.64
CA ASP A 93 14.34 -1.97 4.84
C ASP A 93 13.67 -0.98 3.86
N PRO A 94 14.05 0.32 3.88
CA PRO A 94 13.52 1.31 2.95
C PRO A 94 13.70 0.95 1.47
N SER A 95 14.71 0.16 1.11
CA SER A 95 14.94 -0.31 -0.27
C SER A 95 13.83 -1.25 -0.75
N LEU A 96 13.13 -1.93 0.17
CA LEU A 96 12.05 -2.87 -0.12
C LEU A 96 10.66 -2.23 -0.07
N ARG A 97 10.58 -0.90 -0.05
CA ARG A 97 9.34 -0.16 0.19
C ARG A 97 8.28 -0.37 -0.91
N LEU A 98 8.69 -0.44 -2.17
CA LEU A 98 7.79 -0.63 -3.31
C LEU A 98 8.14 -1.94 -4.03
N ARG A 99 7.18 -2.86 -4.10
CA ARG A 99 7.35 -4.20 -4.68
C ARG A 99 6.13 -4.65 -5.46
N THR A 100 6.31 -5.55 -6.41
CA THR A 100 5.24 -6.39 -7.00
C THR A 100 5.72 -7.84 -7.04
N ASN A 101 4.82 -8.76 -7.39
CA ASN A 101 5.16 -10.16 -7.66
C ASN A 101 5.83 -10.84 -6.44
N ILE A 102 5.23 -10.67 -5.26
CA ILE A 102 5.79 -11.15 -3.99
C ILE A 102 5.41 -12.59 -3.66
N PHE A 103 4.56 -13.24 -4.47
CA PHE A 103 4.13 -14.61 -4.22
C PHE A 103 5.15 -15.61 -4.75
N LYS A 104 5.06 -16.86 -4.27
CA LYS A 104 6.03 -17.91 -4.62
C LYS A 104 5.96 -18.32 -6.09
N ASP A 105 4.77 -18.25 -6.65
CA ASP A 105 4.48 -18.69 -8.02
C ASP A 105 4.72 -17.58 -9.05
N ASP A 106 5.07 -16.37 -8.60
CA ASP A 106 5.47 -15.30 -9.51
C ASP A 106 6.87 -15.58 -10.04
N GLU A 107 7.06 -15.47 -11.36
CA GLU A 107 8.32 -15.79 -12.05
C GLU A 107 9.47 -14.87 -11.57
N ASP A 108 9.22 -13.55 -11.55
CA ASP A 108 10.19 -12.53 -11.16
C ASP A 108 9.66 -11.65 -10.04
N LYS A 109 10.43 -11.57 -8.94
CA LYS A 109 10.19 -10.62 -7.85
C LYS A 109 10.76 -9.27 -8.21
N ILE A 110 9.93 -8.24 -8.24
CA ILE A 110 10.33 -6.90 -8.68
C ILE A 110 10.34 -5.94 -7.48
N ILE A 111 11.46 -5.23 -7.32
CA ILE A 111 11.65 -4.17 -6.34
C ILE A 111 11.89 -2.86 -7.10
N PHE A 112 11.13 -1.81 -6.78
CA PHE A 112 11.29 -0.51 -7.42
C PHE A 112 12.22 0.38 -6.60
N ILE A 113 13.35 0.79 -7.19
CA ILE A 113 14.35 1.64 -6.52
C ILE A 113 14.31 3.05 -7.12
N SER A 114 14.42 4.07 -6.26
CA SER A 114 14.48 5.46 -6.70
C SER A 114 15.81 5.74 -7.39
N LYS A 115 15.78 6.43 -8.54
CA LYS A 115 17.00 6.77 -9.32
C LYS A 115 17.87 7.85 -8.67
N ASN A 116 17.38 8.49 -7.61
CA ASN A 116 18.02 9.64 -6.95
C ASN A 116 18.59 9.29 -5.56
N VAL A 117 19.15 8.09 -5.39
CA VAL A 117 19.92 7.73 -4.19
C VAL A 117 21.31 8.33 -4.26
#